data_AF-A0A7Y2IDJ4-F1
#
_entry.id   AF-A0A7Y2IDJ4-F1
#
_cell.length_a   1.000
_cell.length_b   1.000
_cell.length_c   1.000
_cell.angle_alpha   90.00
_cell.angle_beta   90.00
_cell.angle_gamma   90.00
#
_symmetry.space_group_name_H-M   'P 1'
#
loop_
_entity.id
_entity.type
_entity.pdbx_description
1 polymer ?
#
loop_
_entity_poly.entity_id
_entity_poly.type
_entity_poly.pdbx_seq_one_letter_code
_entity_poly.pdbx_strand_id
1 'polypeptide(L)'
;MASYDLIDKYLATLRAQLRWRGETEDLDSELRDHLYTAAEEQEANGLGRHDAQRAVLDRFGEPMTVSSAFASSGTKGLAVPTRSTKSSGQLAFIAALAWIMVPFGFAGSYAVERSVGEWDGPVIGLFLLGQMSLMAAASLTVVTFIGLFQRHGGLGPVGRTGIGIAALGAAAGLIGWFIYGWGTLIGVGALLIAGAMLRRGLAPRVATVMIGTAGLWAAAVGGTLWLFEAGPRDQYGDYPLVGLTSVGVGCTLLAVGLVGIGRWLWNEEPVENLIPGSATVG
;
A
#
# COMPACT_ATOMS: atom_id res chain seq x y z
N MET A 1 42.53 -13.97 -18.88
CA MET A 1 41.17 -13.53 -18.52
C MET A 1 40.79 -12.43 -19.48
N ALA A 2 39.63 -12.56 -20.12
CA ALA A 2 39.07 -11.50 -20.95
C ALA A 2 38.74 -10.29 -20.07
N SER A 3 39.22 -9.10 -20.44
CA SER A 3 38.96 -7.88 -19.67
C SER A 3 37.60 -7.29 -20.07
N TYR A 4 36.71 -7.09 -19.10
CA TYR A 4 35.39 -6.45 -19.29
C TYR A 4 35.45 -4.95 -18.93
N ASP A 5 36.41 -4.24 -19.53
CA ASP A 5 36.83 -2.90 -19.11
C ASP A 5 35.69 -1.86 -19.06
N LEU A 6 34.71 -1.93 -19.99
CA LEU A 6 33.59 -0.98 -20.00
C LEU A 6 32.63 -1.24 -18.84
N ILE A 7 32.33 -2.51 -18.58
CA ILE A 7 31.46 -2.91 -17.47
C ILE A 7 32.14 -2.60 -16.13
N ASP A 8 33.42 -2.90 -15.99
CA ASP A 8 34.18 -2.56 -14.78
C ASP A 8 34.18 -1.05 -14.50
N LYS A 9 34.39 -0.22 -15.54
CA LYS A 9 34.33 1.25 -15.41
C LYS A 9 32.91 1.75 -15.07
N TYR A 10 31.90 1.13 -15.66
CA TYR A 10 30.50 1.43 -15.37
C TYR A 10 30.17 1.11 -13.90
N LEU A 11 30.52 -0.08 -13.42
CA LEU A 11 30.30 -0.53 -12.04
C LEU A 11 31.08 0.32 -11.04
N ALA A 12 32.32 0.71 -11.34
CA ALA A 12 33.07 1.64 -10.49
C ALA A 12 32.36 2.99 -10.32
N THR A 13 31.76 3.50 -11.41
CA THR A 13 30.97 4.75 -11.38
C THR A 13 29.69 4.57 -10.56
N LEU A 14 28.97 3.47 -10.77
CA LEU A 14 27.75 3.13 -10.06
C LEU A 14 28.01 2.93 -8.56
N ARG A 15 29.08 2.21 -8.19
CA ARG A 15 29.55 2.01 -6.81
C ARG A 15 29.83 3.33 -6.10
N ALA A 16 30.47 4.28 -6.78
CA ALA A 16 30.72 5.61 -6.22
C ALA A 16 29.41 6.36 -5.90
N GLN A 17 28.40 6.24 -6.77
CA GLN A 17 27.08 6.83 -6.58
C GLN A 17 26.23 6.11 -5.51
N LEU A 18 26.47 4.81 -5.31
CA LEU A 18 25.78 3.98 -4.32
C LEU A 18 26.50 3.88 -2.98
N ARG A 19 27.61 4.57 -2.76
CA ARG A 19 28.41 4.54 -1.51
C ARG A 19 27.62 4.80 -0.22
N TRP A 20 26.47 5.48 -0.32
CA TRP A 20 25.58 5.73 0.81
C TRP A 20 24.82 4.48 1.27
N ARG A 21 24.80 3.40 0.46
CA ARG A 21 24.10 2.14 0.74
C ARG A 21 25.03 1.17 1.47
N GLY A 22 24.59 0.63 2.61
CA GLY A 22 25.41 -0.25 3.46
C GLY A 22 25.79 -1.61 2.85
N GLU A 23 25.12 -2.04 1.78
CA GLU A 23 25.29 -3.36 1.14
C GLU A 23 25.82 -3.23 -0.30
N THR A 24 26.72 -2.26 -0.53
CA THR A 24 27.20 -1.96 -1.89
C THR A 24 28.03 -3.10 -2.48
N GLU A 25 28.69 -3.93 -1.67
CA GLU A 25 29.58 -5.00 -2.16
C GLU A 25 28.82 -6.20 -2.73
N ASP A 26 27.77 -6.67 -2.04
CA ASP A 26 26.91 -7.75 -2.54
C ASP A 26 26.23 -7.35 -3.85
N LEU A 27 25.72 -6.12 -3.90
CA LEU A 27 25.10 -5.55 -5.09
C LEU A 27 26.10 -5.41 -6.25
N ASP A 28 27.32 -4.96 -5.98
CA ASP A 28 28.39 -4.86 -6.98
C ASP A 28 28.73 -6.23 -7.56
N SER A 29 28.79 -7.26 -6.71
CA SER A 29 29.04 -8.65 -7.15
C SER A 29 27.90 -9.19 -8.02
N GLU A 30 26.65 -9.00 -7.61
CA GLU A 30 25.46 -9.47 -8.35
C GLU A 30 25.30 -8.75 -9.70
N LEU A 31 25.46 -7.41 -9.71
CA LEU A 31 25.42 -6.64 -10.95
C LEU A 31 26.55 -7.03 -11.90
N ARG A 32 27.75 -7.31 -11.37
CA ARG A 32 28.87 -7.78 -12.18
C ARG A 32 28.56 -9.11 -12.85
N ASP A 33 28.06 -10.08 -12.08
CA ASP A 33 27.71 -11.41 -12.58
C ASP A 33 26.66 -11.33 -13.71
N HIS A 34 25.62 -10.52 -13.50
CA HIS A 34 24.57 -10.31 -14.51
C HIS A 34 25.07 -9.61 -15.77
N LEU A 35 25.86 -8.54 -15.63
CA LEU A 35 26.37 -7.80 -16.79
C LEU A 35 27.39 -8.62 -17.59
N TYR A 36 28.20 -9.44 -16.91
CA TYR A 36 29.15 -10.33 -17.57
C TYR A 36 28.42 -11.45 -18.30
N THR A 37 27.49 -12.13 -17.63
CA THR A 37 26.65 -13.17 -18.25
C THR A 37 25.93 -12.62 -19.49
N ALA A 38 25.32 -11.44 -19.39
CA ALA A 38 24.63 -10.82 -20.51
C ALA A 38 25.58 -10.45 -21.66
N ALA A 39 26.82 -10.02 -21.37
CA ALA A 39 27.81 -9.72 -22.39
C ALA A 39 28.31 -10.99 -23.09
N GLU A 40 28.51 -12.08 -22.33
CA GLU A 40 28.87 -13.39 -22.86
C GLU A 40 27.79 -13.95 -23.79
N GLU A 41 26.51 -13.78 -23.45
CA GLU A 41 25.40 -14.13 -24.33
C GLU A 41 25.43 -13.33 -25.65
N GLN A 42 25.72 -12.03 -25.60
CA GLN A 42 25.87 -11.22 -26.82
C GLN A 42 27.09 -11.63 -27.65
N GLU A 43 28.22 -11.96 -27.01
CA GLU A 43 29.40 -12.52 -27.68
C GLU A 43 29.07 -13.85 -28.37
N ALA A 44 28.33 -14.75 -27.69
CA ALA A 44 27.87 -16.02 -28.25
C ALA A 44 26.94 -15.83 -29.47
N ASN A 45 26.22 -14.72 -29.54
CA ASN A 45 25.39 -14.32 -30.68
C ASN A 45 26.19 -13.65 -31.82
N GLY A 46 27.52 -13.62 -31.73
CA GLY A 46 28.41 -13.15 -32.80
C GLY A 46 28.78 -11.67 -32.73
N LEU A 47 28.42 -10.95 -31.66
CA LEU A 47 28.92 -9.59 -31.44
C LEU A 47 30.38 -9.62 -30.98
N GLY A 48 31.17 -8.66 -31.45
CA GLY A 48 32.50 -8.44 -30.89
C GLY A 48 32.38 -8.02 -29.42
N ARG A 49 33.29 -8.50 -28.56
CA ARG A 49 33.29 -8.24 -27.10
C ARG A 49 33.00 -6.79 -26.70
N HIS A 50 33.66 -5.84 -27.35
CA HIS A 50 33.47 -4.41 -27.04
C HIS A 50 32.05 -3.94 -27.36
N ASP A 51 31.49 -4.39 -28.48
CA ASP A 51 30.13 -4.05 -28.90
C ASP A 51 29.08 -4.80 -28.07
N ALA A 52 29.37 -6.03 -27.65
CA ALA A 52 28.57 -6.79 -26.69
C ALA A 52 28.46 -6.05 -25.35
N GLN A 53 29.58 -5.61 -24.77
CA GLN A 53 29.58 -4.79 -23.55
C GLN A 53 28.78 -3.50 -23.72
N ARG A 54 29.00 -2.78 -24.83
CA ARG A 54 28.26 -1.54 -25.11
C ARG A 54 26.75 -1.80 -25.23
N ALA A 55 26.33 -2.83 -25.96
CA ALA A 55 24.92 -3.16 -26.13
C ALA A 55 24.24 -3.53 -24.80
N VAL A 56 24.93 -4.26 -23.92
CA VAL A 56 24.44 -4.58 -22.58
C VAL A 56 24.29 -3.32 -21.73
N LEU A 57 25.30 -2.44 -21.73
CA LEU A 57 25.28 -1.19 -20.97
C LEU A 57 24.21 -0.20 -21.50
N ASP A 58 24.06 -0.09 -22.81
CA ASP A 58 23.02 0.74 -23.44
C ASP A 58 21.62 0.27 -23.05
N ARG A 59 21.41 -1.05 -22.93
CA ARG A 59 20.16 -1.65 -22.43
C ARG A 59 19.96 -1.45 -20.93
N PHE A 60 21.05 -1.51 -20.15
CA PHE A 60 21.00 -1.38 -18.69
C PHE A 60 20.75 0.08 -18.25
N GLY A 61 21.23 1.05 -19.02
CA GLY A 61 20.98 2.47 -18.84
C GLY A 61 22.17 3.21 -18.19
N GLU A 62 22.02 4.53 -18.03
CA GLU A 62 23.07 5.37 -17.46
C GLU A 62 23.23 5.15 -15.95
N PRO A 63 24.47 5.24 -15.38
CA PRO A 63 24.71 5.00 -13.96
C PRO A 63 23.85 5.88 -13.05
N MET A 64 23.63 7.14 -13.43
CA MET A 64 22.83 8.10 -12.66
C MET A 64 21.35 7.68 -12.59
N THR A 65 20.80 7.21 -13.71
CA THR A 65 19.43 6.70 -13.77
C THR A 65 19.29 5.44 -12.92
N VAL A 66 20.24 4.51 -13.03
CA VAL A 66 20.22 3.26 -12.26
C VAL A 66 20.42 3.53 -10.75
N SER A 67 21.34 4.43 -10.37
CA SER A 67 21.54 4.79 -8.96
C SER A 67 20.34 5.53 -8.38
N SER A 68 19.68 6.39 -9.16
CA SER A 68 18.43 7.03 -8.75
C SER A 68 17.29 6.02 -8.56
N ALA A 69 17.24 4.98 -9.40
CA ALA A 69 16.29 3.88 -9.25
C ALA A 69 16.56 3.13 -7.93
N PHE A 70 17.83 2.82 -7.63
CA PHE A 70 18.22 2.22 -6.35
C PHE A 70 17.97 3.11 -5.12
N ALA A 71 18.12 4.42 -5.27
CA ALA A 71 17.82 5.39 -4.22
C ALA A 71 16.31 5.48 -3.94
N SER A 72 15.50 5.39 -4.98
CA SER A 72 14.03 5.35 -4.86
C SER A 72 13.51 4.00 -4.37
N SER A 73 14.24 2.91 -4.60
CA SER A 73 13.91 1.56 -4.15
C SER A 73 14.54 1.23 -2.79
N GLY A 74 14.52 2.16 -1.83
CA GLY A 74 15.28 2.17 -0.56
C GLY A 74 15.09 0.99 0.43
N THR A 75 14.67 -0.18 -0.03
CA THR A 75 14.64 -1.46 0.68
C THR A 75 15.40 -2.53 -0.09
N LYS A 76 15.77 -3.62 0.60
CA LYS A 76 16.43 -4.83 0.05
C LYS A 76 15.70 -5.52 -1.12
N GLY A 77 14.59 -4.97 -1.60
CA GLY A 77 13.87 -5.44 -2.78
C GLY A 77 13.59 -4.27 -3.70
N LEU A 78 13.97 -4.40 -4.97
CA LEU A 78 13.37 -3.62 -6.05
C LEU A 78 11.85 -3.77 -5.91
N ALA A 79 11.11 -2.67 -6.02
CA ALA A 79 9.65 -2.77 -6.12
C ALA A 79 9.33 -3.42 -7.45
N VAL A 80 9.09 -4.73 -7.46
CA VAL A 80 8.75 -5.48 -8.67
C VAL A 80 7.23 -5.45 -8.79
N PRO A 81 6.66 -4.69 -9.74
CA PRO A 81 5.23 -4.78 -10.02
C PRO A 81 4.95 -6.18 -10.54
N THR A 82 4.16 -6.94 -9.77
CA THR A 82 3.71 -8.29 -10.11
C THR A 82 2.22 -8.29 -10.44
N ARG A 83 1.70 -9.38 -10.99
CA ARG A 83 0.23 -9.55 -11.11
C ARG A 83 -0.50 -9.40 -9.78
N SER A 84 0.09 -9.89 -8.69
CA SER A 84 -0.44 -9.74 -7.32
C SER A 84 -0.54 -8.26 -6.90
N THR A 85 0.43 -7.45 -7.30
CA THR A 85 0.43 -6.00 -7.07
C THR A 85 -0.78 -5.33 -7.74
N LYS A 86 -1.05 -5.70 -9.00
CA LYS A 86 -2.19 -5.18 -9.76
C LYS A 86 -3.54 -5.61 -9.15
N SER A 87 -3.66 -6.86 -8.72
CA SER A 87 -4.82 -7.35 -7.98
C SER A 87 -5.03 -6.58 -6.67
N SER A 88 -3.95 -6.27 -5.95
CA SER A 88 -4.03 -5.43 -4.75
C SER A 88 -4.56 -4.03 -5.05
N GLY A 89 -4.24 -3.48 -6.23
CA GLY A 89 -4.84 -2.25 -6.72
C GLY A 89 -6.36 -2.33 -6.94
N GLN A 90 -6.86 -3.45 -7.48
CA GLN A 90 -8.30 -3.69 -7.60
C GLN A 90 -8.99 -3.81 -6.25
N LEU A 91 -8.40 -4.57 -5.33
CA LEU A 91 -8.91 -4.73 -3.98
C LEU A 91 -8.96 -3.39 -3.24
N ALA A 92 -8.00 -2.48 -3.49
CA ALA A 92 -8.03 -1.13 -2.96
C ALA A 92 -9.24 -0.32 -3.45
N PHE A 93 -9.62 -0.44 -4.73
CA PHE A 93 -10.82 0.21 -5.26
C PHE A 93 -12.10 -0.35 -4.64
N ILE A 94 -12.20 -1.68 -4.48
CA ILE A 94 -13.35 -2.32 -3.85
C ILE A 94 -13.44 -1.92 -2.37
N ALA A 95 -12.30 -1.89 -1.67
CA ALA A 95 -12.21 -1.42 -0.29
C ALA A 95 -12.66 0.03 -0.16
N ALA A 96 -12.24 0.91 -1.09
CA ALA A 96 -12.64 2.31 -1.08
C ALA A 96 -14.16 2.48 -1.25
N LEU A 97 -14.76 1.75 -2.19
CA LEU A 97 -16.22 1.76 -2.36
C LEU A 97 -16.92 1.27 -1.09
N ALA A 98 -16.44 0.17 -0.50
CA ALA A 98 -17.00 -0.37 0.73
C ALA A 98 -16.88 0.63 1.89
N TRP A 99 -15.77 1.35 2.04
CA TRP A 99 -15.61 2.42 3.03
C TRP A 99 -16.61 3.55 2.85
N ILE A 100 -16.93 3.93 1.60
CA ILE A 100 -17.97 4.93 1.32
C ILE A 100 -19.35 4.43 1.74
N MET A 101 -19.66 3.14 1.55
CA MET A 101 -20.95 2.56 1.92
C MET A 101 -21.18 2.50 3.45
N VAL A 102 -20.12 2.51 4.27
CA VAL A 102 -20.23 2.50 5.75
C VAL A 102 -21.07 3.65 6.29
N PRO A 103 -20.71 4.94 6.07
CA PRO A 103 -21.52 6.05 6.54
C PRO A 103 -22.90 6.09 5.90
N PHE A 104 -23.09 5.62 4.65
CA PHE A 104 -24.42 5.53 4.04
C PHE A 104 -25.33 4.56 4.80
N GLY A 105 -24.82 3.38 5.17
CA GLY A 105 -25.59 2.40 5.93
C GLY A 105 -25.99 2.92 7.31
N PHE A 106 -25.03 3.45 8.08
CA PHE A 106 -25.30 3.94 9.43
C PHE A 106 -26.09 5.26 9.47
N ALA A 107 -25.79 6.22 8.58
CA ALA A 107 -26.59 7.45 8.48
C ALA A 107 -28.01 7.15 7.99
N GLY A 108 -28.13 6.23 7.03
CA GLY A 108 -29.41 5.78 6.51
C GLY A 108 -30.26 5.11 7.58
N SER A 109 -29.69 4.16 8.34
CA SER A 109 -30.41 3.48 9.42
C SER A 109 -30.89 4.49 10.46
N TYR A 110 -30.01 5.42 10.88
CA TYR A 110 -30.37 6.48 11.83
C TYR A 110 -31.47 7.42 11.31
N ALA A 111 -31.39 7.82 10.04
CA ALA A 111 -32.38 8.70 9.43
C ALA A 111 -33.76 8.04 9.31
N VAL A 112 -33.81 6.75 8.97
CA VAL A 112 -35.05 5.97 8.88
C VAL A 112 -35.62 5.66 10.26
N GLU A 113 -34.78 5.31 11.23
CA GLU A 113 -35.22 5.11 12.62
C GLU A 113 -35.91 6.37 13.16
N ARG A 114 -35.34 7.55 12.89
CA ARG A 114 -35.93 8.82 13.32
C ARG A 114 -37.28 9.13 12.65
N SER A 115 -37.52 8.63 11.44
CA SER A 115 -38.76 8.88 10.71
C SER A 115 -39.87 7.87 11.02
N VAL A 116 -39.50 6.61 11.25
CA VAL A 116 -40.45 5.51 11.52
C VAL A 116 -40.67 5.28 13.01
N GLY A 117 -39.67 5.57 13.85
CA GLY A 117 -39.73 5.38 15.30
C GLY A 117 -39.56 3.92 15.76
N GLU A 118 -39.29 2.99 14.84
CA GLU A 118 -39.20 1.55 15.11
C GLU A 118 -37.89 0.98 14.56
N TRP A 119 -37.27 0.09 15.34
CA TRP A 119 -36.09 -0.67 14.94
C TRP A 119 -36.49 -1.97 14.22
N ASP A 120 -37.02 -1.84 13.00
CA ASP A 120 -37.47 -2.98 12.18
C ASP A 120 -37.08 -2.79 10.69
N GLY A 121 -37.16 -3.88 9.93
CA GLY A 121 -37.20 -3.95 8.48
C GLY A 121 -36.13 -3.09 7.80
N PRO A 122 -36.51 -1.92 7.25
CA PRO A 122 -35.59 -1.04 6.53
C PRO A 122 -34.45 -0.50 7.41
N VAL A 123 -34.68 -0.24 8.70
CA VAL A 123 -33.63 0.26 9.62
C VAL A 123 -32.55 -0.81 9.81
N ILE A 124 -32.97 -2.04 10.09
CA ILE A 124 -32.08 -3.19 10.25
C ILE A 124 -31.33 -3.47 8.95
N GLY A 125 -32.00 -3.40 7.80
CA GLY A 125 -31.37 -3.63 6.49
C GLY A 125 -30.24 -2.63 6.19
N LEU A 126 -30.47 -1.34 6.43
CA LEU A 126 -29.44 -0.29 6.25
C LEU A 126 -28.30 -0.43 7.26
N PHE A 127 -28.62 -0.77 8.51
CA PHE A 127 -27.62 -1.04 9.54
C PHE A 127 -26.71 -2.21 9.14
N LEU A 128 -27.30 -3.34 8.72
CA LEU A 128 -26.56 -4.51 8.25
C LEU A 128 -25.72 -4.21 7.01
N LEU A 129 -26.23 -3.39 6.07
CA LEU A 129 -25.46 -2.94 4.92
C LEU A 129 -24.21 -2.16 5.35
N GLY A 130 -24.36 -1.22 6.29
CA GLY A 130 -23.23 -0.48 6.86
C GLY A 130 -22.21 -1.41 7.52
N GLN A 131 -22.68 -2.34 8.34
CA GLN A 131 -21.84 -3.32 9.05
C GLN A 131 -21.10 -4.27 8.10
N MET A 132 -21.77 -4.84 7.11
CA MET A 132 -21.14 -5.73 6.12
C MET A 132 -20.12 -4.97 5.26
N SER A 133 -20.46 -3.74 4.86
CA SER A 133 -19.55 -2.87 4.09
C SER A 133 -18.29 -2.56 4.89
N LEU A 134 -18.44 -2.29 6.19
CA LEU A 134 -17.34 -2.04 7.10
C LEU A 134 -16.41 -3.25 7.25
N MET A 135 -16.96 -4.45 7.46
CA MET A 135 -16.19 -5.69 7.57
C MET A 135 -15.42 -6.00 6.28
N ALA A 136 -16.08 -5.82 5.13
CA ALA A 136 -15.44 -5.98 3.83
C ALA A 136 -14.33 -4.94 3.62
N ALA A 137 -14.61 -3.66 3.91
CA ALA A 137 -13.68 -2.56 3.74
C ALA A 137 -12.41 -2.75 4.58
N ALA A 138 -12.56 -3.09 5.87
CA ALA A 138 -11.44 -3.34 6.78
C ALA A 138 -10.58 -4.52 6.30
N SER A 139 -11.22 -5.64 5.95
CA SER A 139 -10.51 -6.85 5.49
C SER A 139 -9.75 -6.61 4.19
N LEU A 140 -10.41 -5.99 3.19
CA LEU A 140 -9.78 -5.68 1.91
C LEU A 140 -8.66 -4.64 2.04
N THR A 141 -8.79 -3.69 2.97
CA THR A 141 -7.73 -2.73 3.29
C THR A 141 -6.49 -3.44 3.82
N VAL A 142 -6.66 -4.40 4.74
CA VAL A 142 -5.56 -5.21 5.27
C VAL A 142 -4.90 -6.03 4.16
N VAL A 143 -5.69 -6.69 3.30
CA VAL A 143 -5.15 -7.44 2.14
C VAL A 143 -4.38 -6.52 1.19
N THR A 144 -4.89 -5.32 0.93
CA THR A 144 -4.21 -4.30 0.12
C THR A 144 -2.87 -3.90 0.76
N PHE A 145 -2.82 -3.71 2.08
CA PHE A 145 -1.59 -3.41 2.80
C PHE A 145 -0.58 -4.55 2.78
N ILE A 146 -1.04 -5.81 2.84
CA ILE A 146 -0.19 -7.00 2.65
C ILE A 146 0.40 -7.01 1.24
N GLY A 147 -0.41 -6.72 0.21
CA GLY A 147 0.06 -6.61 -1.17
C GLY A 147 1.12 -5.52 -1.35
N LEU A 148 0.91 -4.34 -0.79
CA LEU A 148 1.91 -3.28 -0.74
C LEU A 148 3.18 -3.71 -0.01
N PHE A 149 3.04 -4.41 1.12
CA PHE A 149 4.18 -4.93 1.87
C PHE A 149 5.01 -5.92 1.04
N GLN A 150 4.35 -6.85 0.35
CA GLN A 150 5.01 -7.82 -0.52
C GLN A 150 5.72 -7.15 -1.70
N ARG A 151 5.06 -6.20 -2.37
CA ARG A 151 5.62 -5.43 -3.50
C ARG A 151 6.96 -4.79 -3.16
N HIS A 152 7.10 -4.25 -1.96
CA HIS A 152 8.29 -3.52 -1.54
C HIS A 152 9.40 -4.37 -0.89
N GLY A 153 9.25 -5.70 -0.88
CA GLY A 153 10.12 -6.58 -0.09
C GLY A 153 10.02 -6.31 1.42
N GLY A 154 8.91 -5.71 1.86
CA GLY A 154 8.62 -5.35 3.23
C GLY A 154 8.74 -3.86 3.55
N LEU A 155 7.95 -3.41 4.53
CA LEU A 155 7.91 -2.02 5.04
C LEU A 155 8.70 -1.83 6.34
N GLY A 156 9.64 -2.75 6.62
CA GLY A 156 10.38 -2.79 7.89
C GLY A 156 9.51 -3.19 9.08
N PRO A 157 10.07 -3.14 10.31
CA PRO A 157 9.36 -3.52 11.52
C PRO A 157 8.10 -2.69 11.75
N VAL A 158 8.19 -1.37 11.54
CA VAL A 158 7.07 -0.42 11.73
C VAL A 158 5.88 -0.76 10.83
N GLY A 159 6.12 -0.97 9.54
CA GLY A 159 5.03 -1.34 8.62
C GLY A 159 4.45 -2.72 8.92
N ARG A 160 5.28 -3.69 9.34
CA ARG A 160 4.81 -5.02 9.77
C ARG A 160 3.91 -4.93 11.01
N THR A 161 4.33 -4.16 12.02
CA THR A 161 3.51 -3.88 13.20
C THR A 161 2.21 -3.18 12.81
N GLY A 162 2.26 -2.21 11.89
CA GLY A 162 1.06 -1.54 11.39
C GLY A 162 0.06 -2.49 10.74
N ILE A 163 0.53 -3.45 9.93
CA ILE A 163 -0.33 -4.49 9.34
C ILE A 163 -0.93 -5.38 10.43
N GLY A 164 -0.13 -5.81 11.41
CA GLY A 164 -0.63 -6.63 12.51
C GLY A 164 -1.72 -5.93 13.33
N ILE A 165 -1.54 -4.65 13.65
CA ILE A 165 -2.53 -3.84 14.37
C ILE A 165 -3.79 -3.65 13.51
N ALA A 166 -3.65 -3.34 12.22
CA ALA A 166 -4.79 -3.20 11.31
C ALA A 166 -5.57 -4.51 11.16
N ALA A 167 -4.88 -5.64 11.05
CA ALA A 167 -5.49 -6.97 10.97
C ALA A 167 -6.22 -7.33 12.27
N LEU A 168 -5.63 -7.02 13.43
CA LEU A 168 -6.30 -7.20 14.72
C LEU A 168 -7.56 -6.32 14.82
N GLY A 169 -7.50 -5.07 14.36
CA GLY A 169 -8.66 -4.19 14.27
C GLY A 169 -9.74 -4.75 13.35
N ALA A 170 -9.38 -5.21 12.15
CA ALA A 170 -10.32 -5.85 11.23
C ALA A 170 -10.99 -7.09 11.85
N ALA A 171 -10.21 -7.96 12.50
CA ALA A 171 -10.72 -9.16 13.17
C ALA A 171 -11.61 -8.83 14.37
N ALA A 172 -11.22 -7.85 15.19
CA ALA A 172 -12.02 -7.39 16.32
C ALA A 172 -13.37 -6.80 15.86
N GLY A 173 -13.39 -6.12 14.70
CA GLY A 173 -14.62 -5.63 14.08
C GLY A 173 -15.59 -6.72 13.63
N LEU A 174 -15.13 -7.97 13.47
CA LEU A 174 -16.01 -9.12 13.16
C LEU A 174 -16.76 -9.64 14.39
N ILE A 175 -16.21 -9.44 15.58
CA ILE A 175 -16.67 -10.10 16.82
C ILE A 175 -17.29 -9.10 17.79
N GLY A 176 -16.85 -7.83 17.76
CA GLY A 176 -17.17 -6.84 18.77
C GLY A 176 -17.93 -5.62 18.22
N TRP A 177 -18.90 -5.17 19.00
CA TRP A 177 -19.71 -3.97 18.76
C TRP A 177 -18.97 -2.67 19.13
N PHE A 178 -17.75 -2.75 19.68
CA PHE A 178 -16.99 -1.59 20.15
C PHE A 178 -16.27 -0.87 18.99
N ILE A 179 -17.04 -0.10 18.21
CA ILE A 179 -16.59 0.60 16.99
C ILE A 179 -15.35 1.47 17.19
N TYR A 180 -15.28 2.20 18.30
CA TYR A 180 -14.17 3.09 18.59
C TYR A 180 -12.87 2.33 18.88
N GLY A 181 -12.95 1.17 19.54
CA GLY A 181 -11.76 0.38 19.86
C GLY A 181 -11.10 -0.19 18.62
N TRP A 182 -11.85 -0.98 17.85
CA TRP A 182 -11.28 -1.61 16.66
C TRP A 182 -11.04 -0.59 15.53
N GLY A 183 -11.84 0.47 15.43
CA GLY A 183 -11.60 1.58 14.50
C GLY A 183 -10.28 2.31 14.80
N THR A 184 -9.96 2.49 16.09
CA THR A 184 -8.66 3.02 16.53
C THR A 184 -7.52 2.10 16.13
N LEU A 185 -7.66 0.79 16.27
CA LEU A 185 -6.65 -0.18 15.84
C LEU A 185 -6.39 -0.07 14.33
N ILE A 186 -7.44 -0.07 13.50
CA ILE A 186 -7.31 0.12 12.04
C ILE A 186 -6.61 1.45 11.74
N GLY A 187 -7.02 2.53 12.41
CA GLY A 187 -6.44 3.86 12.22
C GLY A 187 -4.96 3.95 12.58
N VAL A 188 -4.55 3.40 13.72
CA VAL A 188 -3.15 3.32 14.15
C VAL A 188 -2.34 2.47 13.18
N GLY A 189 -2.88 1.32 12.75
CA GLY A 189 -2.23 0.46 11.76
C GLY A 189 -1.99 1.18 10.43
N ALA A 190 -3.01 1.85 9.92
CA ALA A 190 -2.94 2.67 8.70
C ALA A 190 -1.91 3.82 8.83
N LEU A 191 -1.85 4.50 9.98
CA LEU A 191 -0.88 5.55 10.26
C LEU A 191 0.57 5.04 10.24
N LEU A 192 0.83 3.89 10.87
CA LEU A 192 2.17 3.30 10.91
C LEU A 192 2.63 2.88 9.50
N ILE A 193 1.73 2.29 8.71
CA ILE A 193 1.99 1.90 7.32
C ILE A 193 2.25 3.15 6.47
N ALA A 194 1.41 4.18 6.59
CA ALA A 194 1.58 5.45 5.89
C ALA A 194 2.91 6.13 6.24
N GLY A 195 3.26 6.17 7.54
CA GLY A 195 4.54 6.70 8.00
C GLY A 195 5.74 5.93 7.43
N ALA A 196 5.65 4.60 7.38
CA ALA A 196 6.70 3.76 6.79
C ALA A 196 6.85 4.02 5.28
N MET A 197 5.74 4.16 4.55
CA MET A 197 5.75 4.47 3.12
C MET A 197 6.30 5.88 2.83
N LEU A 198 5.88 6.89 3.59
CA LEU A 198 6.35 8.28 3.42
C LEU A 198 7.84 8.44 3.71
N ARG A 199 8.34 7.84 4.79
CA ARG A 199 9.76 7.91 5.16
C ARG A 199 10.68 7.34 4.10
N ARG A 200 10.17 6.42 3.27
CA ARG A 200 10.92 5.69 2.24
C ARG A 200 10.54 6.11 0.81
N GLY A 201 9.64 7.07 0.64
CA GLY A 201 9.20 7.52 -0.69
C GLY A 201 8.54 6.43 -1.54
N LEU A 202 7.90 5.44 -0.92
CA LEU A 202 7.50 4.20 -1.60
C LEU A 202 6.19 4.29 -2.39
N ALA A 203 5.36 5.28 -2.10
CA ALA A 203 4.01 5.42 -2.64
C ALA A 203 3.65 6.90 -2.88
N PRO A 204 2.61 7.19 -3.69
CA PRO A 204 2.17 8.56 -3.95
C PRO A 204 1.83 9.32 -2.66
N ARG A 205 2.57 10.41 -2.42
CA ARG A 205 2.54 11.15 -1.14
C ARG A 205 1.14 11.56 -0.71
N VAL A 206 0.32 12.09 -1.61
CA VAL A 206 -1.05 12.56 -1.30
C VAL A 206 -1.92 11.39 -0.83
N ALA A 207 -1.91 10.28 -1.57
CA ALA A 207 -2.70 9.09 -1.22
C ALA A 207 -2.28 8.52 0.14
N THR A 208 -0.96 8.46 0.39
CA THR A 208 -0.43 7.98 1.66
C THR A 208 -0.78 8.89 2.83
N VAL A 209 -0.71 10.21 2.65
CA VAL A 209 -1.14 11.17 3.69
C VAL A 209 -2.62 10.96 4.01
N MET A 210 -3.49 10.82 3.00
CA MET A 210 -4.92 10.58 3.21
C MET A 210 -5.19 9.33 4.08
N ILE A 211 -4.52 8.20 3.78
CA ILE A 211 -4.60 6.97 4.57
C ILE A 211 -4.16 7.21 6.03
N GLY A 212 -3.03 7.89 6.23
CA GLY A 212 -2.51 8.18 7.57
C GLY A 212 -3.42 9.12 8.36
N THR A 213 -3.96 10.16 7.71
CA THR A 213 -4.87 11.13 8.33
C THR A 213 -6.23 10.54 8.66
N ALA A 214 -6.73 9.59 7.86
CA ALA A 214 -7.98 8.89 8.15
C ALA A 214 -7.95 8.19 9.51
N GLY A 215 -6.83 7.52 9.80
CA GLY A 215 -6.63 6.84 11.07
C GLY A 215 -6.54 7.80 12.26
N LEU A 216 -5.83 8.91 12.09
CA LEU A 216 -5.78 9.98 13.09
C LEU A 216 -7.16 10.61 13.33
N TRP A 217 -7.94 10.82 12.27
CA TRP A 217 -9.24 11.45 12.38
C TRP A 217 -10.22 10.60 13.18
N ALA A 218 -10.34 9.32 12.84
CA ALA A 218 -11.24 8.40 13.55
C ALA A 218 -10.86 8.26 15.04
N ALA A 219 -9.57 8.06 15.33
CA ALA A 219 -9.09 7.84 16.69
C ALA A 219 -9.07 9.14 17.53
N ALA A 220 -8.47 10.20 17.01
CA ALA A 220 -8.28 11.43 17.77
C ALA A 220 -9.56 12.24 17.82
N VAL A 221 -10.20 12.55 16.68
CA VAL A 221 -11.39 13.42 16.67
C VAL A 221 -12.60 12.68 17.21
N GLY A 222 -12.89 11.48 16.69
CA GLY A 222 -14.02 10.67 17.16
C GLY A 222 -13.93 10.32 18.65
N GLY A 223 -12.78 9.78 19.06
CA GLY A 223 -12.54 9.41 20.46
C GLY A 223 -12.58 10.61 21.40
N THR A 224 -11.98 11.75 21.03
CA THR A 224 -11.99 12.97 21.84
C THR A 224 -13.40 13.53 21.99
N LEU A 225 -14.14 13.68 20.89
CA LEU A 225 -15.51 14.19 20.94
C LEU A 225 -16.42 13.28 21.78
N TRP A 226 -16.23 11.96 21.69
CA TRP A 226 -16.96 11.00 22.51
C TRP A 226 -16.59 11.12 24.00
N LEU A 227 -15.30 11.21 24.34
CA LEU A 227 -14.81 11.37 25.72
C LEU A 227 -15.28 12.68 26.37
N PHE A 228 -15.37 13.75 25.60
CA PHE A 228 -15.86 15.05 26.07
C PHE A 228 -17.38 15.20 25.98
N GLU A 229 -18.10 14.11 25.68
CA GLU A 229 -19.56 14.11 25.67
C GLU A 229 -20.15 15.16 24.71
N ALA A 230 -19.45 15.41 23.61
CA ALA A 230 -19.73 16.52 22.72
C ALA A 230 -20.93 16.22 21.82
N GLY A 231 -22.10 16.79 22.14
CA GLY A 231 -23.27 16.79 21.27
C GLY A 231 -24.50 16.13 21.87
N PRO A 232 -25.60 16.02 21.10
CA PRO A 232 -26.84 15.43 21.59
C PRO A 232 -26.66 13.94 21.85
N ARG A 233 -27.11 13.47 23.02
CA ARG A 233 -27.25 12.05 23.32
C ARG A 233 -28.53 11.50 22.73
N ASP A 234 -28.48 10.28 22.21
CA ASP A 234 -29.68 9.51 21.93
C ASP A 234 -30.16 8.73 23.16
N GLN A 235 -31.21 7.93 22.98
CA GLN A 235 -31.81 7.10 24.04
C GLN A 235 -30.88 5.98 24.56
N TYR A 236 -29.80 5.67 23.82
CA TYR A 236 -28.80 4.69 24.20
C TYR A 236 -27.59 5.33 24.90
N GLY A 237 -27.57 6.66 25.03
CA GLY A 237 -26.46 7.41 25.60
C GLY A 237 -25.32 7.67 24.62
N ASP A 238 -25.53 7.37 23.34
CA ASP A 238 -24.54 7.57 22.28
C ASP A 238 -24.65 8.97 21.66
N TYR A 239 -23.58 9.39 20.97
CA TYR A 239 -23.50 10.67 20.26
C TYR A 239 -23.54 10.42 18.75
N PRO A 240 -24.74 10.19 18.15
CA PRO A 240 -24.85 9.74 16.77
C PRO A 240 -24.23 10.72 15.77
N LEU A 241 -24.33 12.03 16.02
CA LEU A 241 -23.72 13.04 15.15
C LEU A 241 -22.18 13.00 15.21
N VAL A 242 -21.58 12.75 16.37
CA VAL A 242 -20.13 12.58 16.50
C VAL A 242 -19.68 11.32 15.77
N GLY A 243 -20.40 10.21 15.96
CA GLY A 243 -20.13 8.96 15.25
C GLY A 243 -20.19 9.18 13.74
N LEU A 244 -21.28 9.74 13.23
CA LEU A 244 -21.48 9.96 11.80
C LEU A 244 -20.44 10.90 11.19
N THR A 245 -20.11 12.00 11.86
CA THR A 245 -19.13 12.98 11.34
C THR A 245 -17.70 12.43 11.39
N SER A 246 -17.28 11.86 12.52
CA SER A 246 -15.92 11.32 12.68
C SER A 246 -15.69 10.08 11.81
N VAL A 247 -16.62 9.11 11.83
CA VAL A 247 -16.55 7.91 11.00
C VAL A 247 -16.68 8.28 9.53
N GLY A 248 -17.63 9.14 9.16
CA GLY A 248 -17.85 9.54 7.76
C GLY A 248 -16.64 10.21 7.13
N VAL A 249 -16.03 11.18 7.82
CA VAL A 249 -14.81 11.83 7.33
C VAL A 249 -13.63 10.86 7.30
N GLY A 250 -13.44 10.03 8.33
CA GLY A 250 -12.39 9.02 8.35
C GLY A 250 -12.51 8.03 7.19
N CYS A 251 -13.71 7.49 6.96
CA CYS A 251 -14.01 6.60 5.84
C CYS A 251 -13.75 7.27 4.49
N THR A 252 -14.14 8.54 4.34
CA THR A 252 -13.93 9.29 3.10
C THR A 252 -12.45 9.51 2.81
N LEU A 253 -11.67 9.93 3.81
CA LEU A 253 -10.21 10.10 3.67
C LEU A 253 -9.54 8.77 3.31
N LEU A 254 -9.93 7.68 3.98
CA LEU A 254 -9.38 6.36 3.71
C LEU A 254 -9.74 5.89 2.29
N ALA A 255 -10.98 6.07 1.86
CA ALA A 255 -11.43 5.74 0.51
C ALA A 255 -10.66 6.52 -0.57
N VAL A 256 -10.48 7.84 -0.40
CA VAL A 256 -9.69 8.67 -1.33
C VAL A 256 -8.23 8.20 -1.37
N GLY A 257 -7.65 7.90 -0.21
CA GLY A 257 -6.30 7.35 -0.12
C GLY A 257 -6.17 6.00 -0.84
N LEU A 258 -7.12 5.09 -0.65
CA LEU A 258 -7.15 3.79 -1.29
C LEU A 258 -7.39 3.88 -2.80
N VAL A 259 -8.20 4.81 -3.29
CA VAL A 259 -8.35 5.09 -4.73
C VAL A 259 -7.03 5.57 -5.32
N GLY A 260 -6.31 6.46 -4.63
CA GLY A 260 -5.01 6.96 -5.07
C GLY A 260 -3.96 5.86 -5.15
N ILE A 261 -3.88 5.00 -4.13
CA ILE A 261 -3.00 3.81 -4.14
C ILE A 261 -3.45 2.82 -5.22
N GLY A 262 -4.73 2.50 -5.30
CA GLY A 262 -5.28 1.55 -6.25
C GLY A 262 -5.01 1.94 -7.69
N ARG A 263 -5.21 3.21 -8.03
CA ARG A 263 -4.87 3.76 -9.36
C ARG A 263 -3.39 3.67 -9.66
N TRP A 264 -2.54 3.96 -8.70
CA TRP A 264 -1.10 3.85 -8.87
C TRP A 264 -0.68 2.40 -9.16
N LEU A 265 -1.11 1.44 -8.33
CA LEU A 265 -0.79 0.02 -8.51
C LEU A 265 -1.38 -0.56 -9.80
N TRP A 266 -2.58 -0.12 -10.19
CA TRP A 266 -3.26 -0.59 -11.39
C TRP A 266 -2.57 -0.19 -12.70
N ASN A 267 -1.93 0.98 -12.69
CA ASN A 267 -1.25 1.55 -13.85
C ASN A 267 0.18 1.02 -14.04
N GLU A 268 0.70 0.21 -13.13
CA GLU A 268 2.01 -0.41 -13.29
C GLU A 268 1.95 -1.56 -14.30
N GLU A 269 2.95 -1.65 -15.16
CA GLU A 269 3.13 -2.80 -16.04
C GLU A 269 3.79 -3.95 -15.25
N PRO A 270 3.13 -5.11 -15.12
CA PRO A 270 3.71 -6.25 -14.42
C PRO A 270 4.97 -6.75 -15.14
N VAL A 271 6.03 -7.05 -14.40
CA VAL A 271 7.31 -7.54 -14.96
C VAL A 271 7.12 -8.86 -15.70
N GLU A 272 6.12 -9.67 -15.32
CA GLU A 272 5.80 -10.92 -16.01
C GLU A 272 5.38 -10.73 -17.48
N ASN A 273 4.97 -9.52 -17.88
CA ASN A 273 4.64 -9.21 -19.28
C ASN A 273 5.87 -8.82 -20.11
N LEU A 274 7.00 -8.49 -19.46
CA LEU A 274 8.23 -8.01 -20.12
C LEU A 274 9.21 -9.14 -20.48
N ILE A 275 8.96 -10.37 -20.03
CA ILE A 275 9.77 -11.55 -20.33
C ILE A 275 9.04 -12.41 -21.37
N PRO A 276 9.21 -12.15 -22.68
CA PRO A 276 8.63 -12.98 -23.73
C PRO A 276 9.22 -14.40 -23.65
N GLY A 277 8.39 -15.38 -23.26
CA GLY A 277 8.77 -16.79 -23.21
C GLY A 277 8.46 -17.51 -21.90
N SER A 278 8.14 -16.80 -20.81
CA SER A 278 7.74 -17.42 -19.54
C SER A 278 6.26 -17.83 -19.51
N ALA A 279 5.70 -18.20 -20.67
CA ALA A 279 4.33 -18.75 -20.74
C ALA A 279 4.26 -19.94 -19.79
N THR A 280 3.45 -19.75 -18.76
CA THR A 280 3.28 -20.59 -17.59
C THR A 280 3.05 -22.05 -17.96
N VAL A 281 3.94 -22.93 -17.52
CA VAL A 281 3.61 -24.30 -17.14
C VAL A 281 2.61 -24.17 -15.99
N GLY A 282 1.33 -24.31 -16.32
CA GLY A 282 0.22 -24.39 -15.36
C GLY A 282 0.00 -25.82 -14.91
#